data_AF-A0A7V4Q9N2-F1
#
_entry.id   AF-A0A7V4Q9N2-F1
#
_cell.length_a   1.000
_cell.length_b   1.000
_cell.length_c   1.000
_cell.angle_alpha   90.00
_cell.angle_beta   90.00
_cell.angle_gamma   90.00
#
_symmetry.space_group_name_H-M   'P 1'
#
loop_
_entity.id
_entity.type
_entity.pdbx_description
1 polymer ?
#
loop_
_entity_poly.entity_id
_entity_poly.type
_entity_poly.pdbx_seq_one_letter_code
_entity_poly.pdbx_strand_id
1 'polypeptide(L)'
;MMSDETSEEGRKEKAPRAKAKRLWPRAERILGSGEWASVSYCPGGGMRKPYPYITVYLYQSRERAEEAKRIIDQTACGGGCWGERGHFVLHLEDDKERIAELNARFL
;
A
#
# COMPACT_ATOMS: atom_id res chain seq x y z
N MET A 1 -0.26 -46.65 11.56
CA MET A 1 0.88 -45.75 11.42
C MET A 1 0.42 -44.59 10.55
N MET A 2 -0.12 -43.54 11.17
CA MET A 2 -0.45 -42.29 10.50
C MET A 2 0.55 -41.28 11.05
N SER A 3 1.42 -40.77 10.17
CA SER A 3 2.41 -39.77 10.53
C SER A 3 1.72 -38.42 10.67
N ASP A 4 1.54 -37.99 11.92
CA ASP A 4 1.34 -36.58 12.28
C ASP A 4 2.66 -35.84 12.01
N GLU A 5 2.82 -35.32 10.79
CA GLU A 5 3.84 -34.31 10.49
C GLU A 5 3.28 -32.93 10.83
N THR A 6 3.47 -32.60 12.12
CA THR A 6 3.90 -31.30 12.64
C THR A 6 3.73 -30.11 11.71
N SER A 7 2.68 -29.34 11.98
CA SER A 7 2.50 -27.96 11.51
C SER A 7 3.64 -27.08 12.00
N GLU A 8 4.60 -26.81 11.13
CA GLU A 8 5.68 -25.85 11.37
C GLU A 8 5.11 -24.43 11.42
N GLU A 9 5.37 -23.79 12.56
CA GLU A 9 5.67 -22.37 12.70
C GLU A 9 4.59 -21.37 12.26
N GLY A 10 3.60 -21.22 13.13
CA GLY A 10 2.87 -19.96 13.31
C GLY A 10 3.81 -18.84 13.75
N ARG A 11 4.68 -18.35 12.86
CA ARG A 11 5.28 -17.03 12.97
C ARG A 11 4.10 -16.07 12.99
N LYS A 12 3.75 -15.55 14.17
CA LYS A 12 2.67 -14.56 14.37
C LYS A 12 2.81 -13.47 13.31
N GLU A 13 2.12 -13.62 12.18
CA GLU A 13 2.09 -12.63 11.12
C GLU A 13 1.52 -11.37 11.77
N LYS A 14 2.37 -10.36 11.90
CA LYS A 14 1.90 -9.08 12.39
C LYS A 14 0.84 -8.64 11.40
N ALA A 15 -0.41 -8.50 11.88
CA ALA A 15 -1.56 -8.12 11.06
C ALA A 15 -1.14 -7.10 9.99
N PRO A 16 -1.36 -7.33 8.68
CA PRO A 16 -0.79 -6.54 7.59
C PRO A 16 -0.91 -5.02 7.78
N ARG A 17 -1.99 -4.56 8.40
CA ARG A 17 -2.19 -3.16 8.80
C ARG A 17 -1.12 -2.61 9.76
N ALA A 18 -0.72 -3.36 10.78
CA ALA A 18 0.36 -2.98 11.70
C ALA A 18 1.71 -2.92 10.99
N LYS A 19 1.90 -3.75 9.96
CA LYS A 19 3.09 -3.69 9.13
C LYS A 19 3.09 -2.49 8.20
N ALA A 20 1.98 -2.23 7.51
CA ALA A 20 1.79 -1.04 6.71
C ALA A 20 2.03 0.25 7.54
N LYS A 21 1.56 0.31 8.80
CA LYS A 21 1.86 1.44 9.69
C LYS A 21 3.36 1.67 9.93
N ARG A 22 4.17 0.61 9.99
CA ARG A 22 5.63 0.74 10.13
C ARG A 22 6.30 1.18 8.84
N LEU A 23 5.78 0.70 7.71
CA LEU A 23 6.31 1.00 6.37
C LEU A 23 5.94 2.41 5.92
N TRP A 24 4.78 2.93 6.32
CA TRP A 24 4.34 4.29 6.03
C TRP A 24 3.95 5.04 7.32
N PRO A 25 4.92 5.45 8.14
CA PRO A 25 4.64 6.11 9.42
C PRO A 25 3.95 7.47 9.26
N ARG A 26 4.07 8.11 8.09
CA ARG A 26 3.43 9.38 7.73
C ARG A 26 2.15 9.20 6.90
N ALA A 27 1.66 7.97 6.72
CA ALA A 27 0.37 7.75 6.07
C ALA A 27 -0.77 8.26 6.94
N GLU A 28 -1.58 9.12 6.36
CA GLU A 28 -2.76 9.66 7.03
C GLU A 28 -3.84 8.59 7.16
N ARG A 29 -3.91 7.69 6.17
CA ARG A 29 -4.94 6.67 6.09
C ARG A 29 -4.35 5.34 5.66
N ILE A 30 -4.61 4.32 6.48
CA ILE A 30 -4.32 2.91 6.19
C ILE A 30 -5.59 2.09 6.45
N LEU A 31 -6.17 1.53 5.39
CA LEU A 31 -7.42 0.77 5.39
C LEU A 31 -7.23 -0.62 4.78
N GLY A 32 -8.08 -1.57 5.16
CA GLY A 32 -8.00 -2.96 4.71
C GLY A 32 -7.10 -3.85 5.57
N SER A 33 -6.87 -5.08 5.11
CA SER A 33 -6.19 -6.13 5.91
C SER A 33 -5.30 -7.09 5.12
N GLY A 34 -5.12 -6.93 3.81
CA GLY A 34 -4.26 -7.81 3.01
C GLY A 34 -2.82 -7.31 2.84
N GLU A 35 -2.00 -8.10 2.14
CA GLU A 35 -0.56 -7.86 1.98
C GLU A 35 -0.19 -7.06 0.73
N TRP A 36 -1.16 -6.82 -0.16
CA TRP A 36 -0.98 -5.98 -1.33
C TRP A 36 -1.48 -4.57 -1.03
N ALA A 37 -0.60 -3.59 -1.14
CA ALA A 37 -0.89 -2.20 -0.89
C ALA A 37 -1.09 -1.44 -2.20
N SER A 38 -2.26 -0.84 -2.39
CA SER A 38 -2.46 0.26 -3.33
C SER A 38 -2.16 1.56 -2.60
N VAL A 39 -1.07 2.23 -3.00
CA VAL A 39 -0.51 3.39 -2.31
C VAL A 39 -0.65 4.62 -3.20
N SER A 40 -1.12 5.72 -2.61
CA SER A 40 -1.19 7.03 -3.27
C SER A 40 -0.36 8.05 -2.51
N TYR A 41 0.73 8.52 -3.13
CA TYR A 41 1.51 9.70 -2.73
C TYR A 41 0.98 10.91 -3.49
N CYS A 42 0.36 11.86 -2.78
CA CYS A 42 -0.20 13.06 -3.37
C CYS A 42 0.61 14.29 -2.94
N PRO A 43 1.62 14.76 -3.70
CA PRO A 43 2.59 15.77 -3.23
C PRO A 43 2.03 17.18 -3.02
N GLY A 44 0.94 17.56 -3.69
CA GLY A 44 0.29 18.87 -3.51
C GLY A 44 -1.03 18.81 -2.74
N GLY A 45 -1.53 17.61 -2.48
CA GLY A 45 -2.92 17.29 -2.18
C GLY A 45 -3.95 18.06 -3.05
N GLY A 46 -5.21 17.61 -3.07
CA GLY A 46 -6.20 18.23 -3.97
C GLY A 46 -6.52 19.69 -3.61
N MET A 47 -7.44 20.34 -4.32
CA MET A 47 -7.93 21.70 -3.95
C MET A 47 -8.39 21.79 -2.49
N ARG A 48 -8.88 20.68 -1.91
CA ARG A 48 -9.37 20.61 -0.53
C ARG A 48 -8.26 20.39 0.50
N LYS A 49 -7.04 20.09 0.07
CA LYS A 49 -5.93 19.75 0.96
C LYS A 49 -4.60 20.14 0.30
N PRO A 50 -4.09 21.35 0.50
CA PRO A 50 -2.94 21.88 -0.24
C PRO A 50 -1.56 21.33 0.24
N TYR A 51 -1.54 20.20 0.94
CA TYR A 51 -0.33 19.62 1.52
C TYR A 51 -0.18 18.15 1.15
N PRO A 52 1.07 17.63 1.12
CA PRO A 52 1.32 16.25 0.76
C PRO A 52 0.67 15.27 1.73
N TYR A 53 0.09 14.19 1.20
CA TYR A 53 -0.42 13.09 2.02
C TYR A 53 -0.24 11.73 1.35
N ILE A 54 -0.17 10.69 2.18
CA ILE A 54 -0.07 9.29 1.74
C ILE A 54 -1.34 8.56 2.17
N THR A 55 -1.94 7.84 1.23
CA THR A 55 -3.04 6.91 1.50
C THR A 55 -2.63 5.49 1.10
N VAL A 56 -2.95 4.52 1.96
CA VAL A 56 -2.65 3.11 1.74
C VAL A 56 -3.93 2.28 1.88
N TYR A 57 -4.29 1.54 0.84
CA TYR A 57 -5.37 0.55 0.88
C TYR A 57 -4.79 -0.86 0.71
N LEU A 58 -5.17 -1.75 1.62
CA LEU A 58 -4.64 -3.11 1.71
C LEU A 58 -5.65 -4.13 1.16
N TYR A 59 -5.20 -4.95 0.22
CA TYR A 59 -5.98 -5.95 -0.51
C TYR A 59 -5.35 -7.34 -0.35
N GLN A 60 -6.20 -8.37 -0.36
CA GLN A 60 -5.75 -9.76 -0.28
C GLN A 60 -5.01 -10.21 -1.54
N SER A 61 -5.25 -9.57 -2.69
CA SER A 61 -4.63 -9.93 -3.96
C SER A 61 -4.08 -8.72 -4.68
N ARG A 62 -3.06 -8.96 -5.51
CA ARG A 62 -2.42 -7.96 -6.35
C ARG A 62 -3.41 -7.35 -7.34
N GLU A 63 -4.23 -8.18 -7.98
CA GLU A 63 -5.19 -7.77 -9.01
C GLU A 63 -6.20 -6.77 -8.45
N ARG A 64 -6.66 -6.99 -7.20
CA ARG A 64 -7.58 -6.06 -6.53
C ARG A 64 -6.91 -4.73 -6.20
N ALA A 65 -5.64 -4.74 -5.81
CA ALA A 65 -4.88 -3.51 -5.58
C ALA A 65 -4.63 -2.72 -6.87
N GLU A 66 -4.35 -3.43 -7.97
CA GLU A 66 -4.18 -2.85 -9.31
C GLU A 66 -5.48 -2.29 -9.87
N GLU A 67 -6.60 -2.98 -9.67
CA GLU A 67 -7.93 -2.48 -10.04
C GLU A 67 -8.26 -1.20 -9.26
N ALA A 68 -8.05 -1.19 -7.95
CA ALA A 68 -8.26 0.00 -7.14
C ALA A 68 -7.38 1.18 -7.59
N LYS A 69 -6.10 0.92 -7.89
CA LYS A 69 -5.19 1.92 -8.45
C LYS A 69 -5.74 2.50 -9.76
N ARG A 70 -6.15 1.65 -10.70
CA ARG A 70 -6.71 2.07 -11.99
C ARG A 70 -7.94 2.95 -11.83
N ILE A 71 -8.85 2.59 -10.91
CA ILE A 71 -10.04 3.41 -10.61
C ILE A 71 -9.63 4.78 -10.08
N ILE A 72 -8.69 4.85 -9.13
CA ILE A 72 -8.22 6.12 -8.56
C ILE A 72 -7.54 7.00 -9.63
N ASP A 73 -6.67 6.40 -10.46
CA ASP A 73 -6.00 7.10 -11.56
C ASP A 73 -7.00 7.77 -12.51
N GLN A 74 -8.08 7.06 -12.85
CA GLN A 74 -9.12 7.53 -13.77
C GLN A 74 -10.04 8.58 -13.14
N THR A 75 -10.46 8.36 -11.88
CA THR A 75 -11.59 9.09 -11.29
C THR A 75 -11.17 10.21 -10.33
N ALA A 76 -10.18 9.97 -9.47
CA ALA A 76 -9.89 10.85 -8.35
C ALA A 76 -8.88 11.95 -8.70
N CYS A 77 -7.89 11.63 -9.54
CA CYS A 77 -6.91 12.60 -9.99
C CYS A 77 -7.39 13.51 -11.12
N GLY A 78 -8.66 13.42 -11.56
CA GLY A 78 -9.20 14.20 -12.68
C GLY A 78 -8.44 14.02 -13.99
N GLY A 79 -7.72 12.91 -14.09
CA GLY A 79 -6.76 12.63 -15.15
C GLY A 79 -5.42 13.37 -15.13
N GLY A 80 -5.09 14.12 -14.07
CA GLY A 80 -3.78 14.74 -13.91
C GLY A 80 -2.67 13.79 -13.45
N CYS A 81 -3.04 12.65 -12.85
CA CYS A 81 -2.11 11.61 -12.41
C CYS A 81 -2.04 10.43 -13.41
N TRP A 82 -2.23 10.66 -14.72
CA TRP A 82 -2.01 9.61 -15.71
C TRP A 82 -0.49 9.31 -15.76
N GLY A 83 -0.07 8.26 -15.05
CA GLY A 83 1.32 7.78 -14.99
C GLY A 83 1.78 7.35 -13.58
N GLU A 84 3.04 6.89 -13.47
CA GLU A 84 3.69 6.42 -12.23
C GLU A 84 3.96 7.51 -11.17
N ARG A 85 3.43 8.73 -11.30
CA ARG A 85 3.96 9.88 -10.54
C ARG A 85 3.54 9.93 -9.07
N GLY A 86 2.83 8.92 -8.56
CA GLY A 86 2.48 8.85 -7.14
C GLY A 86 1.64 7.65 -6.73
N HIS A 87 1.09 6.87 -7.67
CA HIS A 87 0.29 5.69 -7.33
C HIS A 87 1.04 4.39 -7.63
N PHE A 88 1.08 3.48 -6.66
CA PHE A 88 1.87 2.24 -6.74
C PHE A 88 1.09 1.06 -6.18
N VAL A 89 1.36 -0.13 -6.71
CA VAL A 89 0.97 -1.39 -6.08
C VAL A 89 2.23 -2.06 -5.56
N LEU A 90 2.26 -2.37 -4.27
CA LEU A 90 3.45 -2.88 -3.58
C LEU A 90 3.04 -4.00 -2.63
N HIS A 91 3.81 -5.08 -2.61
CA HIS A 91 3.70 -6.13 -1.62
C HIS A 91 4.40 -5.71 -0.33
N LEU A 92 3.77 -5.91 0.84
CA LEU A 92 4.32 -5.39 2.09
C LEU A 92 5.70 -6.00 2.40
N GLU A 93 5.91 -7.29 2.12
CA GLU A 93 7.18 -7.99 2.42
C GLU A 93 8.22 -7.81 1.32
N ASP A 94 7.81 -8.03 0.07
CA ASP A 94 8.77 -8.18 -1.03
C ASP A 94 9.28 -6.82 -1.53
N ASP A 95 8.47 -5.75 -1.37
CA ASP A 95 8.80 -4.44 -1.89
C ASP A 95 9.35 -3.47 -0.82
N LYS A 96 9.86 -3.95 0.32
CA LYS A 96 10.33 -3.08 1.42
C LYS A 96 11.34 -2.00 0.99
N GLU A 97 12.29 -2.37 0.15
CA GLU A 97 13.33 -1.45 -0.34
C GLU A 97 12.71 -0.37 -1.24
N ARG A 98 11.83 -0.79 -2.14
CA ARG A 98 11.07 0.12 -3.00
C ARG A 98 10.18 1.06 -2.18
N ILE A 99 9.55 0.55 -1.12
CA ILE A 99 8.75 1.37 -0.20
C ILE A 99 9.63 2.43 0.48
N ALA A 100 10.82 2.06 0.96
CA ALA A 100 11.75 2.99 1.59
C ALA A 100 12.22 4.08 0.61
N GLU A 101 12.52 3.71 -0.64
CA GLU A 101 12.89 4.66 -1.71
C GLU A 101 11.75 5.65 -2.00
N LEU A 102 10.53 5.15 -2.15
CA LEU A 102 9.36 5.99 -2.42
C LEU A 102 9.06 6.93 -1.25
N ASN A 103 9.18 6.44 -0.01
CA ASN A 103 9.08 7.30 1.17
C ASN A 103 10.12 8.42 1.12
N ALA A 104 11.40 8.13 0.87
CA ALA A 104 12.45 9.15 0.80
C ALA A 104 12.24 10.17 -0.34
N ARG A 105 11.58 9.76 -1.43
CA ARG A 105 11.28 10.61 -2.58
C ARG A 105 10.11 11.56 -2.35
N PHE A 106 9.08 11.12 -1.63
CA PHE A 106 7.81 11.84 -1.50
C PHE A 106 7.56 12.44 -0.11
N LEU A 107 8.46 12.25 0.87
CA LEU A 107 8.36 12.74 2.25
C LEU A 107 9.52 13.67 2.64
#